data_AF-A0A3C0UYS2-F1
#
_entry.id   AF-A0A3C0UYS2-F1
#
_cell.length_a   1.000
_cell.length_b   1.000
_cell.length_c   1.000
_cell.angle_alpha   90.00
_cell.angle_beta   90.00
_cell.angle_gamma   90.00
#
_symmetry.space_group_name_H-M   'P 1'
#
loop_
_entity.id
_entity.type
_entity.pdbx_description
1 polymer ?
#
loop_
_entity_poly.entity_id
_entity_poly.type
_entity_poly.pdbx_seq_one_letter_code
_entity_poly.pdbx_strand_id
1 'polypeptide(L)'
;MLASFLTAEWRKLAMANYAVSPDLLKSYVPKHTELDVWNGVCYVSLVGFLFDNVRLKGIPLPFHRSFEEVNLRFYVRYCDEQGNWKRGTTFIKEIVPK
;
A
#
# COMPACT_ATOMS: atom_id res chain seq x y z
N MET A 1 -19.54 18.66 -11.85
CA MET A 1 -18.62 18.24 -10.78
C MET A 1 -18.28 16.78 -11.04
N LEU A 2 -17.03 16.43 -11.31
CA LEU A 2 -16.65 15.04 -11.62
C LEU A 2 -16.94 14.18 -10.39
N ALA A 3 -17.79 13.15 -10.53
CA ALA A 3 -18.09 12.25 -9.43
C ALA A 3 -16.84 11.47 -9.05
N SER A 4 -16.51 11.43 -7.75
CA SER A 4 -15.42 10.61 -7.22
C SER A 4 -15.57 9.16 -7.66
N PHE A 5 -14.50 8.57 -8.20
CA PHE A 5 -14.54 7.20 -8.74
C PHE A 5 -14.75 6.15 -7.65
N LEU A 6 -13.98 6.21 -6.56
CA LEU A 6 -14.08 5.34 -5.39
C LEU A 6 -14.08 6.21 -4.14
N THR A 7 -15.03 6.00 -3.24
CA THR A 7 -15.01 6.57 -1.89
C THR A 7 -15.12 5.46 -0.87
N ALA A 8 -14.33 5.55 0.20
CA ALA A 8 -14.33 4.62 1.31
C ALA A 8 -13.76 5.29 2.55
N GLU A 9 -14.04 4.71 3.71
CA GLU A 9 -13.49 5.12 5.00
C GLU A 9 -12.47 4.09 5.45
N TRP A 10 -11.35 4.55 6.01
CA TRP A 10 -10.36 3.68 6.64
C TRP A 10 -10.52 3.78 8.15
N ARG A 11 -10.89 2.67 8.78
CA ARG A 11 -11.17 2.58 10.21
C ARG A 11 -10.28 1.52 10.85
N LYS A 12 -10.09 1.60 12.17
CA LYS A 12 -9.38 0.58 12.98
C LYS A 12 -8.01 0.20 12.40
N LEU A 13 -7.18 1.21 12.15
CA LEU A 13 -5.85 1.04 11.57
C LEU A 13 -4.90 0.37 12.59
N ALA A 14 -4.21 -0.67 12.13
CA ALA A 14 -3.09 -1.31 12.82
C ALA A 14 -1.88 -1.33 11.87
N MET A 15 -0.71 -1.03 12.41
CA MET A 15 0.53 -0.99 11.63
C MET A 15 1.68 -1.58 12.42
N ALA A 16 2.40 -2.52 11.81
CA ALA A 16 3.61 -3.11 12.34
C ALA A 16 4.72 -3.05 11.29
N ASN A 17 5.88 -2.49 11.66
CA ASN A 17 7.04 -2.38 10.78
C ASN A 17 8.14 -3.33 11.25
N TYR A 18 8.69 -4.08 10.31
CA TYR A 18 9.74 -5.07 10.56
C TYR A 18 10.99 -4.67 9.78
N ALA A 19 12.11 -4.56 10.49
CA ALA A 19 13.41 -4.41 9.84
C ALA A 19 13.76 -5.74 9.15
N VAL A 20 14.12 -5.68 7.87
CA VAL A 20 14.44 -6.87 7.07
C VAL A 20 15.72 -6.67 6.28
N SER A 21 16.35 -7.79 5.88
CA SER A 21 17.43 -7.72 4.89
C SER A 21 16.89 -7.25 3.54
N PRO A 22 17.52 -6.26 2.89
CA PRO A 22 17.14 -5.83 1.54
C PRO A 22 17.14 -6.97 0.51
N ASP A 23 17.97 -7.99 0.71
CA ASP A 23 18.09 -9.14 -0.19
C ASP A 23 16.77 -9.92 -0.33
N LEU A 24 15.95 -9.94 0.72
CA LEU A 24 14.64 -10.60 0.71
C LEU A 24 13.64 -9.92 -0.24
N LEU A 25 13.85 -8.63 -0.53
CA LEU A 25 12.90 -7.82 -1.31
C LEU A 25 13.31 -7.65 -2.77
N LYS A 26 14.57 -7.93 -3.13
CA LYS A 26 15.13 -7.68 -4.46
C LYS A 26 14.28 -8.24 -5.61
N SER A 27 13.72 -9.44 -5.46
CA SER A 27 12.87 -10.08 -6.47
C SER A 27 11.50 -9.42 -6.64
N TYR A 28 11.05 -8.64 -5.65
CA TYR A 28 9.75 -7.97 -5.65
C TYR A 28 9.85 -6.50 -6.09
N VAL A 29 11.07 -5.95 -6.23
CA VAL A 29 11.28 -4.54 -6.60
C VAL A 29 10.81 -4.32 -8.04
N PRO A 30 9.84 -3.42 -8.28
CA PRO A 30 9.40 -3.09 -9.62
C PRO A 30 10.51 -2.46 -10.46
N LYS A 31 10.44 -2.67 -11.78
CA LYS A 31 11.37 -2.04 -12.72
C LYS A 31 11.39 -0.52 -12.52
N HIS A 32 12.57 0.06 -12.69
CA HIS A 32 12.85 1.50 -12.55
C HIS A 32 12.76 2.04 -11.11
N THR A 33 12.46 1.21 -10.12
CA THR A 33 12.44 1.63 -8.72
C THR A 33 13.61 1.05 -7.93
N GLU A 34 13.96 1.71 -6.83
CA GLU A 34 14.95 1.25 -5.87
C GLU A 34 14.28 1.06 -4.50
N LEU A 35 14.83 0.18 -3.65
CA LEU A 35 14.39 0.08 -2.26
C LEU A 35 14.62 1.42 -1.54
N ASP A 36 13.59 1.91 -0.87
CA ASP A 36 13.71 3.07 0.02
C ASP A 36 14.12 2.56 1.41
N VAL A 37 15.15 3.18 1.98
CA VAL A 37 15.70 2.84 3.29
C VAL A 37 15.59 4.03 4.21
N TRP A 38 15.16 3.78 5.45
CA TRP A 38 15.05 4.80 6.48
C TRP A 38 16.18 4.62 7.49
N ASN A 39 17.07 5.61 7.58
CA ASN A 39 18.27 5.56 8.44
C ASN A 39 19.11 4.28 8.24
N GLY A 40 19.27 3.86 6.98
CA GLY A 40 20.02 2.65 6.62
C GLY A 40 19.26 1.33 6.88
N VAL A 41 18.02 1.39 7.36
CA VAL A 41 17.19 0.21 7.63
C VAL A 41 16.11 0.07 6.57
N CYS A 42 15.99 -1.13 6.01
CA CYS A 42 14.91 -1.49 5.10
C CYS A 42 13.74 -2.08 5.91
N TYR A 43 12.52 -1.62 5.63
CA TYR A 43 11.33 -2.02 6.35
C TYR A 43 10.30 -2.68 5.45
N VAL A 44 9.67 -3.72 6.00
CA VAL A 44 8.39 -4.26 5.55
C VAL A 44 7.32 -3.86 6.55
N SER A 45 6.21 -3.34 6.08
CA SER A 45 5.05 -2.96 6.87
C SER A 45 3.92 -3.94 6.66
N LEU A 46 3.36 -4.43 7.76
CA LEU A 46 2.06 -5.06 7.80
C LEU A 46 1.04 -3.99 8.23
N VAL A 47 0.14 -3.61 7.34
CA VAL A 47 -0.86 -2.57 7.58
C VAL A 47 -2.25 -3.19 7.48
N GLY A 48 -2.92 -3.32 8.61
CA GLY A 48 -4.30 -3.82 8.70
C GLY A 48 -5.27 -2.67 8.90
N PHE A 49 -6.39 -2.67 8.20
CA PHE A 49 -7.43 -1.66 8.37
C PHE A 49 -8.78 -2.19 7.88
N LEU A 50 -9.85 -1.60 8.41
CA LEU A 50 -11.21 -1.84 7.95
C LEU A 50 -11.54 -0.83 6.86
N PHE A 51 -11.72 -1.32 5.63
CA PHE A 51 -12.44 -0.57 4.60
C PHE A 51 -13.91 -0.55 4.97
N ASP A 52 -14.51 0.64 5.04
CA ASP A 52 -15.92 0.80 5.37
C ASP A 52 -16.60 1.78 4.41
N ASN A 53 -17.93 1.66 4.27
CA ASN A 53 -18.77 2.50 3.43
C ASN A 53 -18.27 2.65 1.96
N VAL A 54 -17.73 1.57 1.39
CA VAL A 54 -17.16 1.57 0.02
C VAL A 54 -18.23 1.86 -1.03
N ARG A 55 -17.97 2.82 -1.92
CA ARG A 55 -18.85 3.23 -3.03
C ARG A 55 -18.05 3.46 -4.31
N LEU A 56 -18.55 2.92 -5.42
CA LEU A 56 -18.06 3.21 -6.76
C LEU A 56 -18.98 4.21 -7.44
N LYS A 57 -18.45 5.35 -7.87
CA LYS A 57 -19.22 6.45 -8.48
C LYS A 57 -20.48 6.80 -7.67
N GLY A 58 -20.38 6.75 -6.34
CA GLY A 58 -21.48 7.02 -5.40
C GLY A 58 -22.40 5.83 -5.08
N ILE A 59 -22.34 4.74 -5.85
CA ILE A 59 -23.16 3.54 -5.66
C ILE A 59 -22.48 2.61 -4.63
N PRO A 60 -23.16 2.21 -3.54
CA PRO A 60 -22.60 1.27 -2.57
C PRO A 60 -22.40 -0.10 -3.22
N LEU A 61 -21.24 -0.71 -3.00
CA LEU A 61 -20.93 -2.02 -3.57
C LEU A 61 -21.66 -3.12 -2.77
N PRO A 62 -22.54 -3.93 -3.40
CA PRO A 62 -23.21 -5.00 -2.70
C PRO A 62 -22.18 -6.03 -2.21
N PHE A 63 -22.35 -6.51 -0.98
CA PHE A 63 -21.51 -7.51 -0.30
C PHE A 63 -20.07 -7.08 0.05
N HIS A 64 -19.54 -5.98 -0.49
CA HIS A 64 -18.17 -5.50 -0.20
C HIS A 64 -18.17 -4.06 0.31
N ARG A 65 -19.19 -3.69 1.08
CA ARG A 65 -19.31 -2.35 1.65
C ARG A 65 -18.35 -2.16 2.84
N SER A 66 -18.07 -3.23 3.57
CA SER A 66 -17.21 -3.24 4.75
C SER A 66 -16.39 -4.54 4.75
N PHE A 67 -15.07 -4.45 4.78
CA PHE A 67 -14.17 -5.61 4.83
C PHE A 67 -12.82 -5.23 5.41
N GLU A 68 -12.16 -6.18 6.07
CA GLU A 68 -10.78 -6.01 6.51
C GLU A 68 -9.81 -6.18 5.34
N GLU A 69 -8.76 -5.37 5.32
CA GLU A 69 -7.63 -5.53 4.42
C GLU A 69 -6.34 -5.52 5.21
N VAL A 70 -5.44 -6.43 4.88
CA VAL A 70 -4.08 -6.46 5.40
C VAL A 70 -3.09 -6.40 4.25
N ASN A 71 -2.29 -5.34 4.27
CA ASN A 71 -1.28 -5.06 3.27
C ASN A 71 0.10 -5.41 3.80
N LEU A 72 0.73 -6.40 3.18
CA LEU A 72 2.14 -6.70 3.34
C LEU A 72 2.91 -5.94 2.26
N ARG A 73 3.55 -4.84 2.64
CA ARG A 73 4.18 -3.91 1.70
C ARG A 73 5.56 -3.45 2.16
N PHE A 74 6.35 -2.93 1.23
CA PHE A 74 7.64 -2.32 1.49
C PHE A 74 7.76 -1.00 0.71
N TYR A 75 8.83 -0.26 0.97
CA TYR A 75 9.02 1.08 0.46
C TYR A 75 10.00 1.10 -0.72
N VAL A 76 9.63 1.87 -1.74
CA VAL A 76 10.46 2.08 -2.92
C VAL A 76 10.55 3.56 -3.24
N ARG A 77 11.57 3.93 -4.00
CA ARG A 77 11.74 5.27 -4.56
C ARG A 77 12.07 5.19 -6.05
N TYR A 78 11.67 6.22 -6.75
CA TYR A 78 11.86 6.39 -8.19
C TYR A 78 12.48 7.75 -8.45
N CYS A 79 13.54 7.79 -9.26
CA CYS A 79 14.11 9.03 -9.75
C CYS A 79 13.53 9.30 -11.15
N ASP A 80 12.85 10.42 -11.32
CA ASP A 80 12.32 10.79 -12.64
C ASP A 80 13.41 11.35 -13.58
N GLU A 81 13.06 11.53 -14.85
CA GLU A 81 13.98 12.02 -15.89
C GLU A 81 14.56 13.40 -15.59
N GLN A 82 13.93 14.16 -14.69
CA GLN A 82 14.36 15.49 -14.25
C GLN A 82 15.24 15.42 -12.98
N GLY A 83 15.52 14.22 -12.48
CA GLY A 83 16.32 13.99 -11.26
C GLY A 83 15.53 14.11 -9.96
N ASN A 84 14.19 14.19 -10.00
CA ASN A 84 13.38 14.30 -8.79
C ASN A 84 13.06 12.94 -8.21
N TRP A 85 13.28 12.79 -6.90
CA TRP A 85 12.94 11.58 -6.17
C TRP A 85 11.46 11.57 -5.75
N LYS A 86 10.77 10.49 -6.10
CA LYS A 86 9.41 10.16 -5.67
C LYS A 86 9.45 8.90 -4.81
N ARG A 87 8.68 8.89 -3.73
CA ARG A 87 8.56 7.74 -2.82
C ARG A 87 7.23 7.03 -3.05
N GLY A 88 7.23 5.73 -2.88
CA GLY A 88 6.06 4.89 -3.02
C GLY A 88 6.16 3.64 -2.16
N THR A 89 5.10 2.83 -2.24
CA THR A 89 5.06 1.51 -1.61
C THR A 89 4.76 0.44 -2.65
N THR A 90 5.33 -0.73 -2.47
CA THR A 90 5.05 -1.92 -3.27
C THR A 90 4.47 -3.01 -2.38
N PHE A 91 3.48 -3.74 -2.89
CA PHE A 91 2.82 -4.81 -2.16
C PHE A 91 3.48 -6.15 -2.52
N ILE A 92 3.85 -6.92 -1.49
CA ILE A 92 4.18 -8.34 -1.64
C ILE A 92 2.88 -9.14 -1.71
N LYS A 93 1.91 -8.75 -0.87
CA LYS A 93 0.60 -9.39 -0.82
C LYS A 93 -0.44 -8.45 -0.22
N GLU A 94 -1.63 -8.49 -0.78
CA GLU A 94 -2.85 -7.89 -0.26
C GLU A 94 -3.76 -9.04 0.20
N ILE A 95 -4.24 -8.98 1.43
CA ILE A 95 -5.02 -10.04 2.06
C ILE A 95 -6.39 -9.48 2.41
N VAL A 96 -7.42 -10.01 1.76
CA VAL A 96 -8.83 -9.64 1.95
C VAL A 96 -9.62 -10.93 2.23
N PRO A 97 -10.61 -10.91 3.15
CA PRO A 97 -11.54 -12.02 3.35
C PRO A 97 -12.25 -12.39 2.03
N LYS A 98 -12.49 -13.69 1.81
CA LYS A 98 -13.21 -14.19 0.62
C LYS A 98 -14.71 -13.98 0.72
#